data_AF-A0A453QG75-F1
#
_entry.id   AF-A0A453QG75-F1
#
_cell.length_a   1.000
_cell.length_b   1.000
_cell.length_c   1.000
_cell.angle_alpha   90.00
_cell.angle_beta   90.00
_cell.angle_gamma   90.00
#
_symmetry.space_group_name_H-M   'P 1'
#
loop_
_entity.id
_entity.type
_entity.pdbx_description
1 polymer ?
#
loop_
_entity_poly.entity_id
_entity_poly.type
_entity_poly.pdbx_seq_one_letter_code
_entity_poly.pdbx_strand_id
1 'polypeptide(L)'
;MAGSDLSPPDPAATGVAIVIMGVSGCGKSTVAAMLADALGCGFVEADDHHSHANKDKMSNGVPLTDEDRLPWLESLRDTIRERLGRGEDVAVSCSALRLKYREVLRQGDVSYKPGSYGACRVK
;
A
#
# COMPACT_ATOMS: atom_id res chain seq x y z
N MET A 1 11.95 26.86 20.84
CA MET A 1 10.50 27.09 20.80
C MET A 1 9.98 26.66 19.44
N ALA A 2 9.26 25.54 19.41
CA ALA A 2 8.16 25.22 18.50
C ALA A 2 7.66 23.86 19.00
N GLY A 3 6.68 23.88 19.89
CA GLY A 3 5.98 22.67 20.29
C GLY A 3 5.25 22.14 19.06
N SER A 4 5.58 20.93 18.63
CA SER A 4 4.71 20.19 17.73
C SER A 4 3.45 19.86 18.52
N ASP A 5 2.42 20.66 18.28
CA ASP A 5 1.07 20.42 18.74
C ASP A 5 0.58 19.11 18.12
N LEU A 6 0.88 17.99 18.79
CA LEU A 6 0.28 16.69 18.51
C LEU A 6 -1.13 16.75 19.07
N SER A 7 -2.00 17.49 18.40
CA SER A 7 -3.44 17.29 18.56
C SER A 7 -3.74 15.82 18.28
N PRO A 8 -4.53 15.14 19.14
CA PRO A 8 -4.89 13.75 18.89
C PRO A 8 -5.57 13.65 17.52
N PRO A 9 -5.30 12.59 16.74
CA PRO A 9 -5.94 12.41 15.44
C PRO A 9 -7.46 12.47 15.62
N ASP A 10 -8.12 13.25 14.77
CA ASP A 10 -9.57 13.35 14.76
C ASP A 10 -10.15 11.93 14.56
N PRO A 11 -11.00 11.42 15.48
CA PRO A 11 -11.58 10.09 15.37
C PRO A 11 -12.46 9.89 14.13
N ALA A 12 -12.82 10.95 13.40
CA ALA A 12 -13.46 10.89 12.10
C ALA A 12 -12.48 10.93 10.91
N ALA A 13 -11.22 11.37 11.13
CA ALA A 13 -10.20 11.46 10.10
C ALA A 13 -9.52 10.10 9.91
N THR A 14 -9.85 9.47 8.81
CA THR A 14 -9.21 8.25 8.33
C THR A 14 -8.35 8.59 7.11
N GLY A 15 -7.19 7.99 7.00
CA GLY A 15 -6.29 8.24 5.87
C GLY A 15 -6.85 7.74 4.54
N VAL A 16 -6.10 8.01 3.49
CA VAL A 16 -6.25 7.48 2.13
C VAL A 16 -4.94 6.81 1.71
N ALA A 17 -5.03 5.63 1.11
CA ALA A 17 -3.91 4.95 0.50
C ALA A 17 -4.00 5.11 -1.02
N ILE A 18 -2.93 5.56 -1.66
CA ILE A 18 -2.83 5.68 -3.11
C ILE A 18 -1.84 4.63 -3.60
N VAL A 19 -2.30 3.64 -4.38
CA VAL A 19 -1.45 2.55 -4.87
C VAL A 19 -1.00 2.85 -6.30
N ILE A 20 0.29 3.15 -6.46
CA ILE A 20 0.95 3.35 -7.75
C ILE A 20 1.30 1.98 -8.32
N MET A 21 0.55 1.57 -9.35
CA MET A 21 0.65 0.23 -9.96
C MET A 21 1.31 0.21 -11.34
N GLY A 22 1.84 -0.94 -11.72
CA GLY A 22 2.54 -1.13 -13.00
C GLY A 22 3.60 -2.24 -12.97
N VAL A 23 4.18 -2.53 -14.13
CA VAL A 23 5.22 -3.56 -14.28
C VAL A 23 6.54 -3.15 -13.62
N SER A 24 7.48 -4.08 -13.47
CA SER A 24 8.84 -3.74 -12.99
C SER A 24 9.51 -2.75 -13.96
N GLY A 25 10.30 -1.82 -13.42
CA GLY A 25 11.02 -0.81 -14.21
C GLY A 25 10.20 0.37 -14.74
N CYS A 26 8.88 0.42 -14.56
CA CYS A 26 8.05 1.54 -15.06
C CYS A 26 8.05 2.80 -14.18
N GLY A 27 8.91 2.86 -13.15
CA GLY A 27 9.07 4.06 -12.30
C GLY A 27 8.10 4.22 -11.13
N LYS A 28 7.37 3.16 -10.71
CA LYS A 28 6.39 3.22 -9.60
C LYS A 28 6.95 3.82 -8.32
N SER A 29 8.09 3.34 -7.85
CA SER A 29 8.72 3.77 -6.60
C SER A 29 9.11 5.24 -6.66
N THR A 30 9.62 5.70 -7.80
CA THR A 30 9.93 7.12 -8.03
C THR A 30 8.68 7.99 -7.95
N VAL A 31 7.61 7.61 -8.66
CA VAL A 31 6.36 8.38 -8.67
C VAL A 31 5.69 8.36 -7.29
N ALA A 32 5.68 7.21 -6.60
CA ALA A 32 5.10 7.07 -5.27
C ALA A 32 5.84 7.92 -4.23
N ALA A 33 7.17 7.92 -4.26
CA ALA A 33 7.98 8.76 -3.37
C ALA A 33 7.77 10.26 -3.65
N MET A 34 7.73 10.67 -4.92
CA MET A 34 7.44 12.06 -5.28
C MET A 34 6.03 12.48 -4.87
N LEU A 35 5.04 11.59 -5.02
CA LEU A 35 3.67 11.85 -4.58
C LEU A 35 3.58 11.98 -3.06
N ALA A 36 4.27 11.11 -2.32
CA ALA A 36 4.32 11.18 -0.87
C ALA A 36 4.91 12.52 -0.38
N ASP A 37 6.02 12.96 -0.98
CA ASP A 37 6.64 14.25 -0.69
C ASP A 37 5.70 15.42 -1.01
N ALA A 38 5.09 15.39 -2.20
CA ALA A 38 4.16 16.44 -2.64
C ALA A 38 2.90 16.56 -1.77
N LEU A 39 2.43 15.45 -1.18
CA LEU A 39 1.25 15.40 -0.31
C LEU A 39 1.59 15.48 1.19
N GLY A 40 2.88 15.43 1.56
CA GLY A 40 3.31 15.36 2.95
C GLY A 40 2.84 14.08 3.67
N CYS A 41 2.74 12.96 2.94
CA CYS A 41 2.23 11.69 3.46
C CYS A 41 3.29 10.58 3.50
N GLY A 42 2.94 9.41 4.05
CA GLY A 42 3.87 8.28 4.13
C GLY A 42 4.16 7.64 2.77
N PHE A 43 5.31 7.00 2.63
CA PHE A 43 5.64 6.14 1.48
C PHE A 43 5.88 4.70 1.95
N VAL A 44 5.33 3.72 1.22
CA VAL A 44 5.55 2.29 1.42
C VAL A 44 5.98 1.64 0.11
N GLU A 45 7.14 0.97 0.13
CA GLU A 45 7.59 0.11 -0.96
C GLU A 45 7.07 -1.32 -0.74
N ALA A 46 6.18 -1.82 -1.59
CA ALA A 46 5.61 -3.15 -1.42
C ALA A 46 6.68 -4.25 -1.48
N ASP A 47 7.72 -4.09 -2.31
CA ASP A 47 8.74 -5.12 -2.48
C ASP A 47 9.53 -5.39 -1.18
N ASP A 48 9.55 -4.44 -0.24
CA ASP A 48 10.15 -4.61 1.09
C ASP A 48 9.40 -5.64 1.95
N HIS A 49 8.09 -5.83 1.70
CA HIS A 49 7.23 -6.77 2.40
C HIS A 49 7.37 -8.21 1.90
N HIS A 50 8.15 -8.47 0.84
CA HIS A 50 8.39 -9.85 0.41
C HIS A 50 9.25 -10.60 1.44
N SER A 51 8.87 -11.87 1.69
CA SER A 51 9.72 -12.81 2.42
C SER A 51 11.07 -13.01 1.71
N HIS A 52 12.08 -13.41 2.47
CA HIS A 52 13.39 -13.77 1.89
C HIS A 52 13.25 -14.83 0.80
N ALA A 53 12.45 -15.88 1.03
CA ALA A 53 12.20 -16.93 0.02
C ALA A 53 11.62 -16.39 -1.30
N ASN A 54 10.74 -15.38 -1.24
CA ASN A 54 10.19 -14.76 -2.45
C ASN A 54 11.23 -13.88 -3.16
N LYS A 55 12.04 -13.13 -2.39
CA LYS A 55 13.15 -12.35 -2.94
C LYS A 55 14.17 -13.27 -3.63
N ASP A 56 14.48 -14.41 -3.02
CA ASP A 56 15.40 -15.41 -3.58
C ASP A 56 14.87 -15.99 -4.89
N LYS A 57 13.59 -16.41 -4.94
CA LYS A 57 12.96 -16.88 -6.19
C LYS A 57 13.09 -15.85 -7.31
N MET A 58 12.72 -14.60 -7.03
CA MET A 58 12.78 -13.52 -8.03
C MET A 58 14.23 -13.23 -8.48
N SER A 59 15.18 -13.22 -7.55
CA SER A 59 16.60 -12.99 -7.86
C SER A 59 17.19 -14.08 -8.76
N ASN A 60 16.67 -15.31 -8.67
CA ASN A 60 17.04 -16.44 -9.51
C ASN A 60 16.21 -16.51 -10.82
N GLY A 61 15.43 -15.47 -11.14
CA GLY A 61 14.57 -15.45 -12.33
C GLY A 61 13.38 -16.41 -12.26
N VAL A 62 13.07 -16.97 -11.09
CA VAL A 62 11.92 -17.84 -10.87
C VAL A 62 10.68 -16.97 -10.60
N PRO A 63 9.65 -17.04 -11.46
CA PRO A 63 8.43 -16.27 -11.23
C PRO A 63 7.71 -16.76 -9.97
N LEU A 64 7.22 -15.83 -9.15
CA LEU A 64 6.33 -16.17 -8.03
C LEU A 64 4.99 -16.70 -8.56
N THR A 65 4.35 -17.60 -7.79
CA THR A 65 2.97 -18.03 -8.02
C THR A 65 1.96 -17.07 -7.37
N ASP A 66 0.67 -17.38 -7.45
CA ASP A 66 -0.35 -16.61 -6.72
C ASP A 66 -0.27 -16.88 -5.21
N GLU A 67 0.02 -18.13 -4.85
CA GLU A 67 0.19 -18.60 -3.47
C GLU A 67 1.41 -17.92 -2.82
N ASP A 68 2.50 -17.75 -3.58
CA ASP A 68 3.67 -17.00 -3.12
C ASP A 68 3.34 -15.53 -2.82
N ARG A 69 2.45 -14.92 -3.62
CA ARG A 69 2.11 -13.49 -3.53
C ARG A 69 1.06 -13.20 -2.47
N LEU A 70 0.19 -14.15 -2.12
CA LEU A 70 -0.92 -13.88 -1.22
C LEU A 70 -0.45 -13.40 0.17
N PRO A 71 0.49 -14.06 0.88
CA PRO A 71 0.95 -13.58 2.18
C PRO A 71 1.61 -12.21 2.12
N TRP A 72 2.30 -11.90 1.01
CA TRP A 72 2.90 -10.60 0.76
C TRP A 72 1.83 -9.50 0.61
N LEU A 73 0.78 -9.76 -0.16
CA LEU A 73 -0.34 -8.83 -0.33
C LEU A 73 -1.12 -8.62 0.97
N GLU A 74 -1.27 -9.66 1.78
CA GLU A 74 -1.92 -9.58 3.10
C GLU A 74 -1.09 -8.73 4.08
N SER A 75 0.24 -8.92 4.10
CA SER A 75 1.13 -8.05 4.88
C SER A 75 1.00 -6.59 4.47
N LEU A 76 0.99 -6.31 3.17
CA LEU A 76 0.83 -4.95 2.67
C LEU A 76 -0.56 -4.37 2.99
N ARG A 77 -1.63 -5.16 2.88
CA ARG A 77 -2.99 -4.81 3.30
C ARG A 77 -3.01 -4.39 4.77
N ASP A 78 -2.34 -5.15 5.64
CA ASP A 78 -2.36 -4.89 7.08
C ASP A 78 -1.58 -3.60 7.42
N THR A 79 -0.48 -3.34 6.74
CA THR A 79 0.23 -2.04 6.83
C THR A 79 -0.64 -0.88 6.34
N ILE A 80 -1.34 -1.03 5.21
CA ILE A 80 -2.29 -0.02 4.72
C ILE A 80 -3.37 0.23 5.78
N ARG A 81 -3.98 -0.84 6.32
CA ARG A 81 -5.03 -0.74 7.34
C ARG A 81 -4.57 0.04 8.57
N GLU A 82 -3.36 -0.24 9.07
CA GLU A 82 -2.78 0.46 10.21
C GLU A 82 -2.67 1.97 9.96
N ARG A 83 -2.16 2.37 8.78
CA ARG A 83 -2.03 3.78 8.39
C ARG A 83 -3.39 4.47 8.28
N LEU A 84 -4.33 3.86 7.56
CA LEU A 84 -5.69 4.40 7.42
C LEU A 84 -6.37 4.59 8.78
N GLY A 85 -6.20 3.62 9.69
CA GLY A 85 -6.75 3.65 11.05
C GLY A 85 -6.14 4.72 11.96
N ARG A 86 -4.95 5.23 11.63
CA ARG A 86 -4.31 6.37 12.31
C ARG A 86 -4.65 7.73 11.70
N GLY A 87 -5.46 7.76 10.65
CA GLY A 87 -5.69 8.99 9.89
C GLY A 87 -4.52 9.36 8.97
N GLU A 88 -3.59 8.45 8.72
CA GLU A 88 -2.38 8.72 7.95
C GLU A 88 -2.59 8.36 6.47
N ASP A 89 -2.42 9.36 5.60
CA ASP A 89 -2.34 9.14 4.16
C ASP A 89 -1.04 8.42 3.79
N VAL A 90 -1.08 7.58 2.75
CA VAL A 90 0.08 6.80 2.32
C VAL A 90 0.10 6.57 0.81
N ALA A 91 1.23 6.85 0.17
CA ALA A 91 1.53 6.41 -1.19
C ALA A 91 2.22 5.04 -1.14
N VAL A 92 1.77 4.11 -1.98
CA VAL A 92 2.27 2.73 -2.02
C VAL A 92 2.72 2.38 -3.42
N SER A 93 3.97 1.96 -3.63
CA SER A 93 4.36 1.32 -4.90
C SER A 93 4.08 -0.17 -4.83
N CYS A 94 3.29 -0.71 -5.76
CA CYS A 94 3.00 -2.15 -5.78
C CYS A 94 2.67 -2.60 -7.20
N SER A 95 3.14 -3.77 -7.63
CA SER A 95 2.84 -4.25 -8.99
C SER A 95 1.34 -4.44 -9.24
N ALA A 96 0.62 -5.08 -8.30
CA ALA A 96 -0.85 -5.24 -8.23
C ALA A 96 -1.60 -5.39 -9.57
N LEU A 97 -0.99 -6.10 -10.53
CA LEU A 97 -1.44 -6.16 -11.93
C LEU A 97 -2.80 -6.86 -12.09
N ARG A 98 -3.10 -7.83 -11.21
CA ARG A 98 -4.34 -8.60 -11.26
C ARG A 98 -5.42 -7.99 -10.36
N LEU A 99 -6.68 -8.08 -10.79
CA LEU A 99 -7.82 -7.59 -10.01
C LEU A 99 -7.85 -8.19 -8.61
N LYS A 100 -7.65 -9.50 -8.48
CA LYS A 100 -7.63 -10.17 -7.18
C LYS A 100 -6.58 -9.63 -6.21
N TYR A 101 -5.45 -9.12 -6.71
CA TYR A 101 -4.44 -8.51 -5.84
C TYR A 101 -4.92 -7.15 -5.33
N ARG A 102 -5.54 -6.35 -6.20
CA ARG A 102 -6.15 -5.08 -5.82
C ARG A 102 -7.28 -5.26 -4.81
N GLU A 103 -8.08 -6.32 -4.95
CA GLU A 103 -9.11 -6.65 -3.97
C GLU A 103 -8.52 -6.93 -2.57
N VAL A 104 -7.40 -7.65 -2.48
CA VAL A 104 -6.72 -7.87 -1.19
C VAL A 104 -6.25 -6.54 -0.60
N LEU A 105 -5.64 -5.65 -1.40
CA LEU A 105 -5.19 -4.34 -0.91
C LEU A 105 -6.36 -3.47 -0.44
N ARG A 106 -7.48 -3.47 -1.16
CA ARG A 106 -8.68 -2.68 -0.80
C ARG A 106 -9.30 -3.09 0.52
N GLN A 107 -9.15 -4.34 0.95
CA GLN A 107 -9.55 -4.79 2.28
C GLN A 107 -8.74 -4.12 3.41
N GLY A 108 -7.69 -3.34 3.08
CA GLY A 108 -7.03 -2.45 4.03
C GLY A 108 -7.97 -1.38 4.57
N ASP A 109 -8.90 -0.91 3.74
CA ASP A 109 -10.02 -0.09 4.18
C ASP A 109 -11.12 -1.00 4.77
N VAL A 110 -11.34 -0.88 6.08
CA VAL A 110 -12.34 -1.67 6.82
C VAL A 110 -13.78 -1.43 6.35
N SER A 111 -14.03 -0.30 5.67
CA SER A 111 -15.34 0.02 5.12
C SER A 111 -15.55 -0.53 3.71
N TYR A 112 -14.50 -1.07 3.08
CA TYR A 112 -14.56 -1.56 1.71
C TYR A 112 -15.52 -2.75 1.58
N LYS A 113 -16.43 -2.62 0.62
CA LYS A 113 -17.29 -3.72 0.16
C LYS A 113 -16.87 -4.08 -1.27
N PRO A 114 -16.65 -5.37 -1.59
CA PRO A 114 -16.30 -5.79 -2.94
C PRO A 114 -17.19 -5.16 -4.01
N GLY A 115 -16.57 -4.50 -5.00
CA GLY A 115 -17.26 -3.78 -6.07
C GLY A 115 -17.64 -2.32 -5.77
N SER A 116 -17.44 -1.83 -4.54
CA SER A 116 -17.70 -0.43 -4.15
C SER A 116 -16.43 0.42 -4.19
N TYR A 117 -15.94 0.72 -5.40
CA TYR A 117 -14.64 1.39 -5.58
C TYR A 117 -14.65 2.89 -5.30
N GLY A 118 -15.78 3.58 -5.51
CA GLY A 118 -15.85 5.04 -5.37
C GLY A 118 -15.60 5.52 -3.93
N ALA A 119 -16.14 4.79 -2.95
CA ALA A 119 -16.02 5.10 -1.53
C ALA A 119 -14.78 4.49 -0.86
N CYS A 120 -14.12 3.51 -1.51
CA CYS A 120 -12.95 2.84 -0.96
C CYS A 120 -11.78 3.82 -0.76
N ARG A 121 -11.14 3.79 0.40
CA ARG A 121 -10.00 4.66 0.74
C ARG A 121 -8.65 4.14 0.24
N VAL A 122 -8.63 2.95 -0.34
CA VAL A 122 -7.49 2.43 -1.11
C VAL A 122 -7.76 2.69 -2.58
N LYS A 123 -7.04 3.66 -3.15
CA LYS A 123 -7.19 4.16 -4.52
C LYS A 123 -6.20 3.49 -5.47
#